data_AF-A0A329HIR7-F1
#
_entry.id   AF-A0A329HIR7-F1
#
_cell.length_a   1.000
_cell.length_b   1.000
_cell.length_c   1.000
_cell.angle_alpha   90.00
_cell.angle_beta   90.00
_cell.angle_gamma   90.00
#
_symmetry.space_group_name_H-M   'P 1'
#
loop_
_entity.id
_entity.type
_entity.pdbx_description
1 polymer ?
#
loop_
_entity_poly.entity_id
_entity_poly.type
_entity_poly.pdbx_seq_one_letter_code
_entity_poly.pdbx_strand_id
1 'polypeptide(L)'
;MSKVAKQVAAGVFLTIWKATGYSVKKITRFSPEDKLKTIAIFSTTALGDFILNTPAIAALKARWPDAKLLLVMNQRNEALAAGSNLFTDIFYWNGKANDVLKLAGFLRKHRVDATFILHSRTPYDIIAASLGRSTYIFKDVYYNDYQGQENFALARFLSAHFDNRKQGNIHLIDQKAQLLKSIGIDMPSKEMFIPAPFTPERPEKTVVGIHAGASSLERCWPVEKFAQVIEMLLAQHPDLEIVLIGANAEKALNQRIIDALTGQQARVHNLAGTTNLIQLAAKIAGFTCLVVGDTGPLHIAVALKTPTVGLYGGQMYVDGAAPMQDSALHHVLVSDDDNVGISRIDVADVYSAINQCLAANPV
;
A
#
# COMPACT_ATOMS: atom_id res chain seq x y z
N MET A 1 11.91 26.19 -1.75
CA MET A 1 10.96 26.42 -0.63
C MET A 1 10.88 25.16 0.22
N SER A 2 11.11 25.27 1.53
CA SER A 2 10.98 24.14 2.47
C SER A 2 9.56 23.59 2.50
N LYS A 3 9.37 22.34 2.93
CA LYS A 3 8.03 21.73 3.07
C LYS A 3 7.16 22.52 4.07
N VAL A 4 7.74 23.02 5.16
CA VAL A 4 7.06 23.92 6.12
C VAL A 4 6.58 25.20 5.42
N ALA A 5 7.46 25.88 4.68
CA ALA A 5 7.10 27.11 3.98
C ALA A 5 5.98 26.88 2.94
N LYS A 6 5.96 25.71 2.27
CA LYS A 6 4.85 25.33 1.37
C LYS A 6 3.53 25.20 2.12
N GLN A 7 3.52 24.60 3.31
CA GLN A 7 2.30 24.48 4.11
C GLN A 7 1.81 25.82 4.65
N VAL A 8 2.73 26.69 5.09
CA VAL A 8 2.38 28.06 5.52
C VAL A 8 1.77 28.84 4.35
N ALA A 9 2.41 28.81 3.18
CA ALA A 9 1.88 29.45 1.97
C ALA A 9 0.50 28.88 1.58
N ALA A 10 0.32 27.56 1.67
CA ALA A 10 -0.97 26.91 1.45
C ALA A 10 -2.04 27.38 2.45
N GLY A 11 -1.68 27.54 3.73
CA GLY A 11 -2.59 28.04 4.76
C GLY A 11 -3.04 29.48 4.50
N VAL A 12 -2.12 30.36 4.08
CA VAL A 12 -2.45 31.73 3.66
C VAL A 12 -3.39 31.71 2.46
N PHE A 13 -3.03 30.96 1.42
CA PHE A 13 -3.85 30.80 0.22
C PHE A 13 -5.26 30.30 0.54
N LEU A 14 -5.40 29.22 1.33
CA LEU A 14 -6.69 28.64 1.70
C LEU A 14 -7.50 29.57 2.60
N THR A 15 -6.86 30.45 3.37
CA THR A 15 -7.54 31.48 4.16
C THR A 15 -8.14 32.54 3.24
N ILE A 16 -7.37 33.03 2.26
CA ILE A 16 -7.86 33.96 1.24
C ILE A 16 -8.97 33.31 0.40
N TRP A 17 -8.82 32.03 0.05
CA TRP A 17 -9.81 31.27 -0.73
C TRP A 17 -11.20 31.25 -0.08
N LYS A 18 -11.30 31.37 1.25
CA LYS A 18 -12.60 31.50 1.94
C LYS A 18 -13.40 32.73 1.51
N ALA A 19 -12.76 33.78 1.02
CA ALA A 19 -13.43 34.95 0.48
C ALA A 19 -14.30 34.64 -0.75
N THR A 20 -14.10 33.49 -1.40
CA THR A 20 -14.96 32.99 -2.50
C THR A 20 -16.29 32.38 -2.00
N GLY A 21 -16.57 32.44 -0.69
CA GLY A 21 -17.71 31.80 -0.05
C GLY A 21 -17.54 30.28 0.13
N TYR A 22 -16.39 29.71 -0.24
CA TYR A 22 -16.09 28.31 0.03
C TYR A 22 -15.58 28.10 1.46
N SER A 23 -16.15 27.15 2.16
CA SER A 23 -15.57 26.60 3.38
C SER A 23 -15.90 25.12 3.49
N VAL A 24 -14.96 24.34 4.03
CA VAL A 24 -15.21 22.93 4.32
C VAL A 24 -16.20 22.82 5.49
N LYS A 25 -17.17 21.92 5.40
CA LYS A 25 -18.10 21.68 6.51
C LYS A 25 -17.38 20.91 7.63
N LYS A 26 -17.45 21.43 8.84
CA LYS A 26 -16.96 20.76 10.06
C LYS A 26 -17.99 19.76 10.55
N ILE A 27 -17.51 18.63 11.06
CA ILE A 27 -18.36 17.62 11.66
C ILE A 27 -17.73 17.08 12.94
N THR A 28 -18.58 16.63 13.84
CA THR A 28 -18.18 15.74 14.93
C THR A 28 -18.29 14.29 14.48
N ARG A 29 -19.46 13.92 13.93
CA ARG A 29 -19.74 12.60 13.37
C ARG A 29 -20.91 12.65 12.38
N PHE A 30 -20.92 11.81 11.35
CA PHE A 30 -22.11 11.63 10.51
C PHE A 30 -23.18 10.78 11.21
N SER A 31 -24.43 11.14 10.97
CA SER A 31 -25.60 10.32 11.25
C SER A 31 -25.75 9.17 10.23
N PRO A 32 -26.57 8.14 10.51
CA PRO A 32 -26.92 7.12 9.53
C PRO A 32 -27.65 7.65 8.28
N GLU A 33 -28.28 8.83 8.40
CA GLU A 33 -29.09 9.46 7.35
C GLU A 33 -28.24 10.26 6.35
N ASP A 34 -27.03 10.68 6.75
CA ASP A 34 -26.12 11.44 5.90
C ASP A 34 -25.76 10.65 4.63
N LYS A 35 -26.08 11.23 3.47
CA LYS A 35 -25.79 10.66 2.15
C LYS A 35 -24.67 11.42 1.45
N LEU A 36 -23.79 10.68 0.81
CA LEU A 36 -22.84 11.19 -0.18
C LEU A 36 -23.17 10.57 -1.54
N LYS A 37 -23.16 11.37 -2.60
CA LYS A 37 -23.44 10.93 -3.98
C LYS A 37 -22.15 10.72 -4.76
N THR A 38 -21.15 11.59 -4.56
CA THR A 38 -19.84 11.48 -5.22
C THR A 38 -18.72 11.63 -4.21
N ILE A 39 -17.85 10.63 -4.14
CA ILE A 39 -16.73 10.55 -3.20
C ILE A 39 -15.43 10.47 -3.99
N ALA A 40 -14.48 11.36 -3.71
CA ALA A 40 -13.13 11.27 -4.23
C ALA A 40 -12.19 10.63 -3.19
N ILE A 41 -11.33 9.72 -3.63
CA ILE A 41 -10.40 8.97 -2.77
C ILE A 41 -8.98 9.25 -3.26
N PHE A 42 -8.13 9.81 -2.41
CA PHE A 42 -6.74 10.10 -2.77
C PHE A 42 -5.83 9.04 -2.15
N SER A 43 -5.20 8.26 -3.02
CA SER A 43 -4.21 7.25 -2.69
C SER A 43 -3.05 7.31 -3.70
N THR A 44 -2.22 8.35 -3.57
CA THR A 44 -1.29 8.78 -4.63
C THR A 44 0.17 8.35 -4.40
N THR A 45 0.42 7.51 -3.40
CA THR A 45 1.76 7.14 -2.93
C THR A 45 2.19 5.78 -3.47
N ALA A 46 2.83 4.92 -2.66
CA ALA A 46 3.34 3.63 -3.10
C ALA A 46 2.21 2.66 -3.45
N LEU A 47 2.53 1.57 -4.15
CA LEU A 47 1.53 0.55 -4.46
C LEU A 47 1.05 -0.17 -3.18
N GLY A 48 1.95 -0.40 -2.22
CA GLY A 48 1.61 -1.01 -0.93
C GLY A 48 0.59 -0.16 -0.16
N ASP A 49 0.81 1.16 -0.11
CA ASP A 49 -0.16 2.10 0.47
C ASP A 49 -1.54 2.01 -0.20
N PHE A 50 -1.58 1.84 -1.53
CA PHE A 50 -2.86 1.71 -2.24
C PHE A 50 -3.60 0.45 -1.82
N ILE A 51 -2.90 -0.68 -1.72
CA ILE A 51 -3.50 -1.94 -1.27
C ILE A 51 -3.96 -1.84 0.20
N LEU A 52 -3.15 -1.27 1.08
CA LEU A 52 -3.51 -1.00 2.49
C LEU A 52 -4.69 -0.03 2.64
N ASN A 53 -4.98 0.79 1.63
CA ASN A 53 -6.14 1.68 1.62
C ASN A 53 -7.43 0.96 1.18
N THR A 54 -7.35 -0.19 0.50
CA THR A 54 -8.52 -0.87 -0.06
C THR A 54 -9.60 -1.25 0.96
N PRO A 55 -9.31 -1.67 2.21
CA PRO A 55 -10.36 -1.93 3.19
C PRO A 55 -11.19 -0.68 3.51
N ALA A 56 -10.55 0.49 3.58
CA ALA A 56 -11.24 1.76 3.76
C ALA A 56 -12.10 2.14 2.54
N ILE A 57 -11.62 1.86 1.32
CA ILE A 57 -12.39 2.06 0.09
C ILE A 57 -13.64 1.18 0.07
N ALA A 58 -13.51 -0.11 0.42
CA ALA A 58 -14.64 -1.02 0.54
C ALA A 58 -15.64 -0.54 1.60
N ALA A 59 -15.17 -0.09 2.76
CA ALA A 59 -16.03 0.45 3.80
C ALA A 59 -16.82 1.69 3.33
N LEU A 60 -16.20 2.59 2.58
CA LEU A 60 -16.88 3.74 1.97
C LEU A 60 -17.96 3.29 0.97
N LYS A 61 -17.64 2.32 0.11
CA LYS A 61 -18.61 1.77 -0.85
C LYS A 61 -19.77 1.05 -0.15
N ALA A 62 -19.49 0.29 0.90
CA ALA A 62 -20.50 -0.42 1.67
C ALA A 62 -21.44 0.55 2.40
N ARG A 63 -20.91 1.66 2.94
CA ARG A 63 -21.73 2.69 3.59
C ARG A 63 -22.62 3.45 2.60
N TRP A 64 -22.10 3.74 1.41
CA TRP A 64 -22.85 4.42 0.35
C TRP A 64 -22.80 3.62 -0.96
N PRO A 65 -23.63 2.56 -1.10
CA PRO A 65 -23.62 1.68 -2.26
C PRO A 65 -23.88 2.40 -3.58
N ASP A 66 -24.73 3.43 -3.56
CA ASP A 66 -25.08 4.22 -4.75
C ASP A 66 -24.08 5.36 -5.05
N ALA A 67 -23.11 5.60 -4.16
CA ALA A 67 -22.13 6.65 -4.39
C ALA A 67 -21.18 6.29 -5.53
N LYS A 68 -20.90 7.30 -6.36
CA LYS A 68 -19.81 7.28 -7.34
C LYS A 68 -18.49 7.43 -6.60
N LEU A 69 -17.59 6.48 -6.79
CA LEU A 69 -16.23 6.58 -6.26
C LEU A 69 -15.29 7.03 -7.36
N LEU A 70 -14.59 8.14 -7.13
CA LEU A 70 -13.52 8.62 -7.99
C LEU A 70 -12.19 8.31 -7.32
N LEU A 71 -11.25 7.74 -8.06
CA LEU A 71 -9.92 7.45 -7.54
C LEU A 71 -8.92 8.49 -8.06
N VAL A 72 -8.13 9.04 -7.14
CA VAL A 72 -6.95 9.85 -7.45
C VAL A 72 -5.74 9.06 -7.03
N MET A 73 -4.96 8.58 -8.00
CA MET A 73 -3.84 7.67 -7.75
C MET A 73 -2.60 8.06 -8.56
N ASN A 74 -1.46 7.46 -8.23
CA ASN A 74 -0.26 7.61 -9.05
C ASN A 74 -0.38 6.74 -10.32
N GLN A 75 0.00 7.26 -11.49
CA GLN A 75 0.02 6.50 -12.75
C GLN A 75 0.75 5.16 -12.62
N ARG A 76 1.82 5.11 -11.82
CA ARG A 76 2.61 3.87 -11.63
C ARG A 76 1.81 2.70 -11.03
N ASN A 77 0.68 3.00 -10.38
CA ASN A 77 -0.20 2.02 -9.75
C ASN A 77 -1.42 1.68 -10.62
N GLU A 78 -1.55 2.28 -11.81
CA GLU A 78 -2.75 2.21 -12.67
C GLU A 78 -3.26 0.78 -12.86
N ALA A 79 -2.38 -0.17 -13.15
CA ALA A 79 -2.74 -1.55 -13.43
C ALA A 79 -3.48 -2.25 -12.28
N LEU A 80 -3.40 -1.73 -11.04
CA LEU A 80 -4.15 -2.27 -9.88
C LEU A 80 -5.58 -1.76 -9.79
N ALA A 81 -5.97 -0.76 -10.58
CA ALA A 81 -7.32 -0.19 -10.57
C ALA A 81 -7.98 -0.13 -11.96
N ALA A 82 -7.20 -0.23 -13.03
CA ALA A 82 -7.69 -0.23 -14.40
C ALA A 82 -8.73 -1.34 -14.63
N GLY A 83 -9.86 -0.98 -15.26
CA GLY A 83 -10.94 -1.93 -15.53
C GLY A 83 -11.79 -2.33 -14.30
N SER A 84 -11.53 -1.76 -13.13
CA SER A 84 -12.35 -2.02 -11.94
C SER A 84 -13.74 -1.40 -12.07
N ASN A 85 -14.79 -2.17 -11.74
CA ASN A 85 -16.16 -1.66 -11.64
C ASN A 85 -16.40 -0.83 -10.36
N LEU A 86 -15.40 -0.74 -9.46
CA LEU A 86 -15.50 -0.01 -8.21
C LEU A 86 -15.43 1.51 -8.41
N PHE A 87 -14.62 1.96 -9.38
CA PHE A 87 -14.35 3.38 -9.61
C PHE A 87 -15.08 3.88 -10.86
N THR A 88 -15.83 4.96 -10.69
CA THR A 88 -16.54 5.62 -11.80
C THR A 88 -15.60 6.34 -12.74
N ASP A 89 -14.51 6.91 -12.21
CA ASP A 89 -13.48 7.59 -12.99
C ASP A 89 -12.17 7.63 -12.20
N ILE A 90 -11.02 7.70 -12.88
CA ILE A 90 -9.69 7.72 -12.28
C ILE A 90 -8.90 8.93 -12.77
N PHE A 91 -8.35 9.71 -11.85
CA PHE A 91 -7.43 10.79 -12.16
C PHE A 91 -6.01 10.42 -11.73
N TYR A 92 -5.09 10.38 -12.69
CA TYR A 92 -3.68 10.10 -12.40
C TYR A 92 -2.93 11.36 -11.99
N TRP A 93 -2.36 11.34 -10.78
CA TRP A 93 -1.65 12.46 -10.20
C TRP A 93 -0.38 12.02 -9.46
N ASN A 94 0.71 12.73 -9.70
CA ASN A 94 2.02 12.46 -9.11
C ASN A 94 2.25 13.14 -7.74
N GLY A 95 1.23 13.82 -7.20
CA GLY A 95 1.31 14.55 -5.93
C GLY A 95 2.08 15.88 -6.01
N LYS A 96 2.32 16.43 -7.21
CA LYS A 96 3.03 17.71 -7.44
C LYS A 96 2.06 18.83 -7.84
N ALA A 97 2.54 20.07 -7.72
CA ALA A 97 1.76 21.28 -7.93
C ALA A 97 1.21 21.46 -9.37
N ASN A 98 1.90 20.90 -10.37
CA ASN A 98 1.65 21.13 -11.79
C ASN A 98 0.24 20.76 -12.25
N ASP A 99 -0.36 19.72 -11.66
CA ASP A 99 -1.68 19.23 -12.07
C ASP A 99 -2.79 19.57 -11.05
N VAL A 100 -2.50 20.39 -10.03
CA VAL A 100 -3.49 20.76 -9.00
C VAL A 100 -4.75 21.40 -9.59
N LEU A 101 -4.60 22.30 -10.58
CA LEU A 101 -5.74 22.94 -11.22
C LEU A 101 -6.55 21.98 -12.09
N LYS A 102 -5.89 21.02 -12.74
CA LYS A 102 -6.56 19.96 -13.52
C LYS A 102 -7.32 19.02 -12.60
N LEU A 103 -6.70 18.60 -11.51
CA LEU A 103 -7.34 17.78 -10.48
C LEU A 103 -8.55 18.53 -9.87
N ALA A 104 -8.40 19.81 -9.52
CA ALA A 104 -9.53 20.60 -9.05
C ALA A 104 -10.66 20.70 -10.11
N GLY A 105 -10.31 20.86 -11.39
CA GLY A 105 -11.25 20.81 -12.51
C GLY A 105 -12.00 19.47 -12.59
N PHE A 106 -11.27 18.36 -12.44
CA PHE A 106 -11.83 17.00 -12.38
C PHE A 106 -12.83 16.83 -11.22
N LEU A 107 -12.46 17.27 -10.01
CA LEU A 107 -13.35 17.21 -8.84
C LEU A 107 -14.62 18.05 -9.04
N ARG A 108 -14.50 19.26 -9.62
CA ARG A 108 -15.66 20.12 -9.94
C ARG A 108 -16.56 19.51 -11.01
N LYS A 109 -15.97 18.92 -12.07
CA LYS A 109 -16.70 18.24 -13.15
C LYS A 109 -17.62 17.16 -12.58
N HIS A 110 -17.12 16.38 -11.61
CA HIS A 110 -17.87 15.29 -10.98
C HIS A 110 -18.73 15.71 -9.78
N ARG A 111 -18.70 17.00 -9.38
CA ARG A 111 -19.44 17.54 -8.23
C ARG A 111 -19.20 16.73 -6.96
N VAL A 112 -17.93 16.61 -6.57
CA VAL A 112 -17.50 15.81 -5.41
C VAL A 112 -18.10 16.38 -4.11
N ASP A 113 -18.79 15.53 -3.35
CA ASP A 113 -19.33 15.88 -2.03
C ASP A 113 -18.25 15.78 -0.95
N ALA A 114 -17.50 14.67 -0.94
CA ALA A 114 -16.46 14.42 0.03
C ALA A 114 -15.18 13.92 -0.62
N THR A 115 -14.05 14.44 -0.15
CA THR A 115 -12.72 13.91 -0.50
C THR A 115 -12.12 13.20 0.71
N PHE A 116 -11.76 11.93 0.57
CA PHE A 116 -11.02 11.13 1.54
C PHE A 116 -9.56 11.01 1.10
N ILE A 117 -8.68 11.71 1.80
CA ILE A 117 -7.24 11.70 1.59
C ILE A 117 -6.65 10.60 2.47
N LEU A 118 -6.62 9.37 1.95
CA LEU A 118 -6.13 8.21 2.69
C LEU A 118 -4.60 8.15 2.74
N HIS A 119 -3.93 8.50 1.63
CA HIS A 119 -2.48 8.77 1.65
C HIS A 119 -2.10 9.62 0.43
N SER A 120 -1.65 10.86 0.65
CA SER A 120 -1.25 11.79 -0.42
C SER A 120 -0.22 12.82 0.06
N ARG A 121 0.20 13.73 -0.83
CA ARG A 121 1.25 14.71 -0.57
C ARG A 121 0.68 16.09 -0.19
N THR A 122 0.82 16.42 1.09
CA THR A 122 0.55 17.75 1.63
C THR A 122 1.51 18.80 1.02
N PRO A 123 1.06 20.02 0.70
CA PRO A 123 -0.29 20.58 0.90
C PRO A 123 -1.20 20.52 -0.34
N TYR A 124 -0.71 19.98 -1.45
CA TYR A 124 -1.38 20.10 -2.75
C TYR A 124 -2.67 19.29 -2.83
N ASP A 125 -2.77 18.22 -2.05
CA ASP A 125 -3.97 17.40 -1.88
C ASP A 125 -5.14 18.22 -1.32
N ILE A 126 -4.90 18.97 -0.23
CA ILE A 126 -5.89 19.84 0.43
C ILE A 126 -6.24 21.03 -0.47
N ILE A 127 -5.25 21.61 -1.15
CA ILE A 127 -5.47 22.69 -2.13
C ILE A 127 -6.37 22.20 -3.27
N ALA A 128 -6.06 21.05 -3.86
CA ALA A 128 -6.85 20.50 -4.97
C ALA A 128 -8.28 20.17 -4.53
N ALA A 129 -8.47 19.54 -3.37
CA ALA A 129 -9.79 19.26 -2.82
C ALA A 129 -10.62 20.53 -2.54
N SER A 130 -9.96 21.60 -2.06
CA SER A 130 -10.59 22.90 -1.78
C SER A 130 -10.95 23.69 -3.04
N LEU A 131 -10.06 23.72 -4.02
CA LEU A 131 -10.33 24.30 -5.34
C LEU A 131 -11.38 23.49 -6.10
N GLY A 132 -11.43 22.18 -5.85
CA GLY A 132 -12.45 21.23 -6.27
C GLY A 132 -13.82 21.48 -5.65
N ARG A 133 -13.90 22.33 -4.62
CA ARG A 133 -15.09 22.67 -3.83
C ARG A 133 -15.73 21.46 -3.13
N SER A 134 -14.92 20.52 -2.66
CA SER A 134 -15.41 19.40 -1.85
C SER A 134 -16.15 19.92 -0.61
N THR A 135 -17.38 19.49 -0.36
CA THR A 135 -18.12 19.89 0.84
C THR A 135 -17.43 19.41 2.11
N TYR A 136 -16.91 18.18 2.07
CA TYR A 136 -16.15 17.57 3.15
C TYR A 136 -14.75 17.16 2.70
N ILE A 137 -13.77 17.31 3.59
CA ILE A 137 -12.39 16.86 3.36
C ILE A 137 -11.92 16.08 4.59
N PHE A 138 -11.71 14.79 4.42
CA PHE A 138 -11.18 13.88 5.43
C PHE A 138 -9.73 13.58 5.10
N LYS A 139 -8.83 13.60 6.08
CA LYS A 139 -7.42 13.26 5.83
C LYS A 139 -6.88 12.37 6.92
N ASP A 140 -6.20 11.32 6.48
CA ASP A 140 -5.27 10.61 7.33
C ASP A 140 -3.92 11.37 7.34
N VAL A 141 -3.48 11.80 8.52
CA VAL A 141 -2.30 12.67 8.67
C VAL A 141 -1.12 11.83 9.13
N TYR A 142 -0.06 11.84 8.32
CA TYR A 142 1.15 11.07 8.55
C TYR A 142 2.21 11.89 9.28
N TYR A 143 3.20 11.25 9.90
CA TYR A 143 4.29 11.92 10.61
C TYR A 143 4.98 13.00 9.75
N ASN A 144 5.23 12.70 8.47
CA ASN A 144 5.84 13.63 7.53
C ASN A 144 4.93 14.83 7.21
N ASP A 145 3.63 14.81 7.49
CA ASP A 145 2.77 15.99 7.29
C ASP A 145 3.03 17.08 8.34
N TYR A 146 3.55 16.73 9.51
CA TYR A 146 3.82 17.69 10.59
C TYR A 146 5.08 18.51 10.38
N GLN A 147 6.06 17.98 9.64
CA GLN A 147 7.33 18.66 9.39
C GLN A 147 8.03 19.12 10.69
N GLY A 148 7.99 18.27 11.72
CA GLY A 148 8.57 18.55 13.04
C GLY A 148 7.75 19.48 13.93
N GLN A 149 6.56 19.90 13.51
CA GLN A 149 5.68 20.76 14.31
C GLN A 149 4.78 19.94 15.24
N GLU A 150 4.39 20.53 16.36
CA GLU A 150 3.47 19.91 17.32
C GLU A 150 2.08 19.70 16.71
N ASN A 151 1.58 20.66 15.93
CA ASN A 151 0.24 20.63 15.35
C ASN A 151 0.27 20.62 13.81
N PHE A 152 -0.71 19.94 13.21
CA PHE A 152 -0.86 19.93 11.76
C PHE A 152 -1.39 21.28 11.26
N ALA A 153 -0.56 22.03 10.55
CA ALA A 153 -0.84 23.42 10.17
C ALA A 153 -2.14 23.60 9.36
N LEU A 154 -2.54 22.59 8.59
CA LEU A 154 -3.70 22.65 7.71
C LEU A 154 -4.95 21.96 8.26
N ALA A 155 -4.94 21.50 9.52
CA ALA A 155 -6.09 20.83 10.15
C ALA A 155 -7.38 21.65 10.09
N ARG A 156 -7.28 22.98 10.18
CA ARG A 156 -8.45 23.88 10.12
C ARG A 156 -9.18 23.83 8.78
N PHE A 157 -8.55 23.34 7.70
CA PHE A 157 -9.13 23.21 6.36
C PHE A 157 -9.70 21.81 6.07
N LEU A 158 -9.79 20.96 7.09
CA LEU A 158 -10.36 19.61 7.00
C LEU A 158 -11.69 19.52 7.74
N SER A 159 -12.61 18.67 7.28
CA SER A 159 -13.82 18.30 8.03
C SER A 159 -13.47 17.53 9.29
N ALA A 160 -12.62 16.51 9.14
CA ALA A 160 -12.05 15.70 10.20
C ALA A 160 -10.69 15.14 9.74
N HIS A 161 -9.87 14.75 10.71
CA HIS A 161 -8.59 14.11 10.45
C HIS A 161 -8.24 13.17 11.60
N PHE A 162 -7.39 12.20 11.31
CA PHE A 162 -6.81 11.34 12.33
C PHE A 162 -5.30 11.63 12.46
N ASP A 163 -4.81 11.65 13.71
CA ASP A 163 -3.40 11.90 14.06
C ASP A 163 -2.82 10.66 14.76
N ASN A 164 -2.05 9.86 14.02
CA ASN A 164 -1.45 8.64 14.54
C ASN A 164 -0.37 8.88 15.61
N ARG A 165 0.24 10.08 15.67
CA ARG A 165 1.30 10.35 16.68
C ARG A 165 0.76 10.31 18.10
N LYS A 166 -0.54 10.53 18.29
CA LYS A 166 -1.19 10.51 19.61
C LYS A 166 -1.46 9.09 20.13
N GLN A 167 -1.29 8.04 19.30
CA GLN A 167 -1.66 6.67 19.64
C GLN A 167 -0.52 5.64 19.50
N GLY A 168 0.72 6.07 19.22
CA GLY A 168 1.89 5.19 19.31
C GLY A 168 2.06 4.22 18.14
N ASN A 169 2.11 4.73 16.90
CA ASN A 169 2.35 3.98 15.66
C ASN A 169 1.42 2.76 15.51
N ILE A 170 0.13 3.00 15.34
CA ILE A 170 -0.82 1.93 15.03
C ILE A 170 -0.73 1.53 13.55
N HIS A 171 -1.18 0.31 13.26
CA HIS A 171 -1.22 -0.24 11.91
C HIS A 171 -1.95 0.69 10.93
N LEU A 172 -1.42 0.78 9.70
CA LEU A 172 -1.93 1.70 8.68
C LEU A 172 -3.40 1.45 8.35
N ILE A 173 -3.90 0.21 8.31
CA ILE A 173 -5.33 -0.07 8.13
C ILE A 173 -6.16 0.47 9.31
N ASP A 174 -5.70 0.25 10.54
CA ASP A 174 -6.40 0.72 11.74
C ASP A 174 -6.41 2.26 11.82
N GLN A 175 -5.35 2.92 11.35
CA GLN A 175 -5.29 4.36 11.18
C GLN A 175 -6.46 4.89 10.30
N LYS A 176 -6.75 4.20 9.18
CA LYS A 176 -7.87 4.58 8.30
C LYS A 176 -9.19 4.25 8.98
N ALA A 177 -9.29 3.13 9.69
CA ALA A 177 -10.48 2.80 10.47
C ALA A 177 -10.83 3.90 11.50
N GLN A 178 -9.84 4.46 12.20
CA GLN A 178 -10.07 5.56 13.13
C GLN A 178 -10.57 6.83 12.42
N LEU A 179 -10.03 7.16 11.24
CA LEU A 179 -10.55 8.26 10.42
C LEU A 179 -12.03 8.05 10.06
N LEU A 180 -12.41 6.83 9.68
CA LEU A 180 -13.78 6.49 9.26
C LEU A 180 -14.80 6.53 10.41
N LYS A 181 -14.38 6.52 11.68
CA LYS A 181 -15.30 6.76 12.82
C LYS A 181 -16.02 8.12 12.73
N SER A 182 -15.35 9.13 12.16
CA SER A 182 -15.94 10.46 11.94
C SER A 182 -17.13 10.44 10.97
N ILE A 183 -17.23 9.41 10.14
CA ILE A 183 -18.38 9.20 9.25
C ILE A 183 -19.28 8.06 9.71
N GLY A 184 -19.16 7.63 10.98
CA GLY A 184 -20.03 6.60 11.55
C GLY A 184 -19.74 5.18 11.08
N ILE A 185 -18.51 4.87 10.66
CA ILE A 185 -18.03 3.51 10.41
C ILE A 185 -17.08 3.15 11.56
N ASP A 186 -17.54 2.35 12.53
CA ASP A 186 -16.75 2.06 13.73
C ASP A 186 -15.75 0.90 13.55
N MET A 187 -16.17 -0.14 12.83
CA MET A 187 -15.43 -1.39 12.67
C MET A 187 -15.46 -1.83 11.19
N PRO A 188 -14.71 -1.17 10.30
CA PRO A 188 -14.61 -1.61 8.91
C PRO A 188 -13.90 -2.98 8.83
N SER A 189 -14.19 -3.73 7.76
CA SER A 189 -13.37 -4.90 7.41
C SER A 189 -11.91 -4.50 7.24
N LYS A 190 -11.00 -5.41 7.57
CA LYS A 190 -9.55 -5.27 7.35
C LYS A 190 -9.07 -6.01 6.09
N GLU A 191 -9.99 -6.67 5.38
CA GLU A 191 -9.70 -7.45 4.19
C GLU A 191 -9.27 -6.53 3.04
N MET A 192 -8.03 -6.70 2.60
CA MET A 192 -7.46 -6.07 1.43
C MET A 192 -7.89 -6.83 0.17
N PHE A 193 -7.93 -6.13 -0.96
CA PHE A 193 -8.26 -6.73 -2.25
C PHE A 193 -7.54 -5.99 -3.39
N ILE A 194 -7.49 -6.61 -4.56
CA ILE A 194 -7.03 -5.97 -5.80
C ILE A 194 -8.25 -5.49 -6.60
N PRO A 195 -8.45 -4.16 -6.80
CA PRO A 195 -9.63 -3.66 -7.48
C PRO A 195 -9.73 -4.04 -8.97
N ALA A 196 -8.59 -4.11 -9.67
CA ALA A 196 -8.55 -4.47 -11.09
C ALA A 196 -8.82 -5.97 -11.29
N PRO A 197 -9.53 -6.36 -12.38
CA PRO A 197 -9.70 -7.75 -12.73
C PRO A 197 -8.36 -8.38 -13.17
N PHE A 198 -8.13 -9.62 -12.75
CA PHE A 198 -7.00 -10.43 -13.19
C PHE A 198 -7.39 -11.91 -13.16
N THR A 199 -6.62 -12.74 -13.86
CA THR A 199 -6.76 -14.20 -13.81
C THR A 199 -5.56 -14.76 -13.06
N PRO A 200 -5.74 -15.40 -11.89
CA PRO A 200 -4.67 -16.11 -11.19
C PRO A 200 -3.99 -17.11 -12.11
N GLU A 201 -2.66 -17.18 -12.04
CA GLU A 201 -1.95 -18.27 -12.68
C GLU A 201 -2.05 -19.56 -11.87
N ARG A 202 -2.01 -20.69 -12.56
CA ARG A 202 -2.06 -22.03 -11.95
C ARG A 202 -0.89 -22.83 -12.50
N PRO A 203 0.30 -22.71 -11.90
CA PRO A 203 1.45 -23.50 -12.34
C PRO A 203 1.18 -24.99 -12.10
N GLU A 204 1.72 -25.83 -12.99
CA GLU A 204 1.63 -27.30 -12.84
C GLU A 204 2.55 -27.83 -11.74
N LYS A 205 3.58 -27.06 -11.39
CA LYS A 205 4.55 -27.37 -10.34
C LYS A 205 4.39 -26.45 -9.15
N THR A 206 4.92 -26.88 -8.02
CA THR A 206 5.11 -26.03 -6.83
C THR A 206 6.07 -24.89 -7.15
N VAL A 207 5.64 -23.66 -6.88
CA VAL A 207 6.44 -22.45 -7.11
C VAL A 207 6.56 -21.65 -5.82
N VAL A 208 7.81 -21.39 -5.40
CA VAL A 208 8.11 -20.39 -4.37
C VAL A 208 8.57 -19.10 -5.07
N GLY A 209 7.82 -18.03 -4.84
CA GLY A 209 8.20 -16.70 -5.27
C GLY A 209 9.17 -16.05 -4.29
N ILE A 210 10.12 -15.27 -4.79
CA ILE A 210 11.01 -14.44 -3.96
C ILE A 210 11.07 -13.03 -4.54
N HIS A 211 10.79 -12.03 -3.70
CA HIS A 211 11.09 -10.63 -3.99
C HIS A 211 12.25 -10.18 -3.09
N ALA A 212 13.45 -10.15 -3.66
CA ALA A 212 14.69 -9.89 -2.92
C ALA A 212 15.00 -8.40 -2.72
N GLY A 213 14.39 -7.52 -3.53
CA GLY A 213 14.68 -6.10 -3.54
C GLY A 213 13.85 -5.28 -2.55
N ALA A 214 14.27 -4.04 -2.37
CA ALA A 214 13.61 -3.04 -1.54
C ALA A 214 13.97 -1.63 -2.02
N SER A 215 13.40 -0.59 -1.37
CA SER A 215 13.69 0.81 -1.70
C SER A 215 15.16 1.21 -1.47
N SER A 216 15.89 0.44 -0.68
CA SER A 216 17.29 0.67 -0.32
C SER A 216 17.95 -0.65 0.08
N LEU A 217 19.27 -0.73 -0.10
CA LEU A 217 20.01 -2.00 0.03
C LEU A 217 20.02 -2.55 1.46
N GLU A 218 20.02 -1.68 2.46
CA GLU A 218 19.94 -2.04 3.89
C GLU A 218 18.60 -2.69 4.26
N ARG A 219 17.57 -2.56 3.41
CA ARG A 219 16.27 -3.24 3.56
C ARG A 219 16.19 -4.54 2.77
N CYS A 220 17.24 -4.93 2.05
CA CYS A 220 17.33 -6.20 1.33
C CYS A 220 18.00 -7.26 2.20
N TRP A 221 17.45 -8.48 2.21
CA TRP A 221 18.14 -9.62 2.82
C TRP A 221 19.37 -10.00 1.97
N PRO A 222 20.50 -10.44 2.57
CA PRO A 222 21.74 -10.70 1.83
C PRO A 222 21.59 -11.72 0.71
N VAL A 223 22.32 -11.50 -0.39
CA VAL A 223 22.31 -12.37 -1.59
C VAL A 223 22.71 -13.80 -1.22
N GLU A 224 23.73 -13.93 -0.39
CA GLU A 224 24.30 -15.21 0.03
C GLU A 224 23.29 -16.00 0.87
N LYS A 225 22.49 -15.31 1.70
CA LYS A 225 21.42 -15.93 2.49
C LYS A 225 20.25 -16.39 1.63
N PHE A 226 19.85 -15.61 0.62
CA PHE A 226 18.87 -16.06 -0.38
C PHE A 226 19.35 -17.30 -1.13
N ALA A 227 20.59 -17.29 -1.62
CA ALA A 227 21.18 -18.42 -2.31
C ALA A 227 21.19 -19.69 -1.44
N GLN A 228 21.59 -19.56 -0.17
CA GLN A 228 21.61 -20.67 0.79
C GLN A 228 20.21 -21.28 1.01
N VAL A 229 19.18 -20.46 1.23
CA VAL A 229 17.80 -20.96 1.38
C VAL A 229 17.32 -21.65 0.11
N ILE A 230 17.60 -21.07 -1.06
CA ILE A 230 17.21 -21.65 -2.36
C ILE A 230 17.84 -23.03 -2.51
N GLU A 231 19.14 -23.19 -2.25
CA GLU A 231 19.83 -24.49 -2.33
C GLU A 231 19.22 -25.53 -1.39
N MET A 232 18.96 -25.14 -0.13
CA MET A 232 18.33 -26.02 0.85
C MET A 232 16.94 -26.49 0.40
N LEU A 233 16.12 -25.58 -0.13
CA LEU A 233 14.79 -25.92 -0.64
C LEU A 233 14.87 -26.85 -1.85
N LEU A 234 15.74 -26.52 -2.82
CA LEU A 234 15.84 -27.27 -4.06
C LEU A 234 16.40 -28.68 -3.85
N ALA A 235 17.27 -28.87 -2.85
CA ALA A 235 17.79 -30.18 -2.47
C ALA A 235 16.71 -31.10 -1.86
N GLN A 236 15.71 -30.55 -1.16
CA GLN A 236 14.66 -31.33 -0.48
C GLN A 236 13.39 -31.51 -1.33
N HIS A 237 13.14 -30.61 -2.29
CA HIS A 237 11.93 -30.59 -3.10
C HIS A 237 12.27 -30.70 -4.60
N PRO A 238 12.29 -31.92 -5.18
CA PRO A 238 12.70 -32.13 -6.58
C PRO A 238 11.84 -31.40 -7.62
N ASP A 239 10.54 -31.25 -7.36
CA ASP A 239 9.57 -30.63 -8.27
C ASP A 239 9.36 -29.13 -8.01
N LEU A 240 10.13 -28.55 -7.07
CA LEU A 240 10.04 -27.12 -6.74
C LEU A 240 10.81 -26.26 -7.74
N GLU A 241 10.14 -25.20 -8.20
CA GLU A 241 10.75 -24.09 -8.94
C GLU A 241 10.78 -22.80 -8.10
N ILE A 242 11.82 -21.99 -8.29
CA ILE A 242 11.94 -20.67 -7.67
C ILE A 242 11.72 -19.60 -8.74
N VAL A 243 10.89 -18.62 -8.42
CA VAL A 243 10.66 -17.45 -9.27
C VAL A 243 11.10 -16.18 -8.54
N LEU A 244 12.14 -15.53 -9.04
CA LEU A 244 12.62 -14.24 -8.55
C LEU A 244 11.86 -13.12 -9.27
N ILE A 245 11.01 -12.40 -8.54
CA ILE A 245 10.22 -11.27 -9.05
C ILE A 245 10.89 -9.93 -8.71
N GLY A 246 10.49 -8.87 -9.40
CA GLY A 246 10.99 -7.50 -9.15
C GLY A 246 10.73 -6.55 -10.32
N ALA A 247 11.04 -5.28 -10.13
CA ALA A 247 11.12 -4.28 -11.18
C ALA A 247 12.38 -4.49 -12.03
N ASN A 248 12.46 -3.81 -13.18
CA ASN A 248 13.62 -3.90 -14.08
C ASN A 248 14.95 -3.53 -13.40
N ALA A 249 14.93 -2.59 -12.45
CA ALA A 249 16.12 -2.19 -11.68
C ALA A 249 16.67 -3.30 -10.78
N GLU A 250 15.86 -4.31 -10.44
CA GLU A 250 16.22 -5.42 -9.54
C GLU A 250 16.71 -6.65 -10.31
N LYS A 251 16.74 -6.61 -11.64
CA LYS A 251 17.19 -7.72 -12.49
C LYS A 251 18.62 -8.15 -12.16
N ALA A 252 19.52 -7.20 -11.94
CA ALA A 252 20.91 -7.47 -11.58
C ALA A 252 21.03 -8.06 -10.16
N LEU A 253 20.19 -7.64 -9.21
CA LEU A 253 20.15 -8.22 -7.87
C LEU A 253 19.71 -9.69 -7.94
N ASN A 254 18.63 -9.98 -8.65
CA ASN A 254 18.15 -11.35 -8.84
C ASN A 254 19.17 -12.23 -9.55
N GLN A 255 19.90 -11.69 -10.53
CA GLN A 255 20.96 -12.43 -11.21
C GLN A 255 22.11 -12.79 -10.26
N ARG A 256 22.53 -11.87 -9.37
CA ARG A 256 23.56 -12.16 -8.36
C ARG A 256 23.17 -13.30 -7.42
N ILE A 257 21.89 -13.45 -7.11
CA ILE A 257 21.39 -14.59 -6.31
C ILE A 257 21.56 -15.90 -7.08
N ILE A 258 21.18 -15.92 -8.36
CA ILE A 258 21.33 -17.10 -9.22
C ILE A 258 22.81 -17.48 -9.40
N ASP A 259 23.66 -16.48 -9.63
CA ASP A 259 25.10 -16.68 -9.84
C ASP A 259 25.82 -17.17 -8.57
N ALA A 260 25.24 -16.91 -7.38
CA ALA A 260 25.77 -17.38 -6.10
C ALA A 260 25.40 -18.84 -5.78
N LEU A 261 24.50 -19.46 -6.55
CA LEU A 261 24.15 -20.87 -6.38
C LEU A 261 25.27 -21.78 -6.88
N THR A 262 25.52 -22.87 -6.16
CA THR A 262 26.48 -23.92 -6.52
C THR A 262 25.91 -24.97 -7.47
N GLY A 263 24.58 -25.03 -7.63
CA GLY A 263 23.89 -25.93 -8.56
C GLY A 263 22.39 -25.64 -8.70
N GLN A 264 21.72 -26.39 -9.57
CA GLN A 264 20.26 -26.33 -9.80
C GLN A 264 19.72 -24.99 -10.34
N GLN A 265 20.58 -24.15 -10.93
CA GLN A 265 20.23 -22.83 -11.50
C GLN A 265 19.12 -22.93 -12.56
N ALA A 266 19.00 -24.07 -13.25
CA ALA A 266 17.96 -24.31 -14.25
C ALA A 266 16.52 -24.26 -13.68
N ARG A 267 16.35 -24.39 -12.35
CA ARG A 267 15.04 -24.30 -11.66
C ARG A 267 14.78 -22.95 -10.99
N VAL A 268 15.63 -21.94 -11.27
CA VAL A 268 15.52 -20.61 -10.68
C VAL A 268 15.36 -19.58 -11.80
N HIS A 269 14.21 -18.92 -11.83
CA HIS A 269 13.80 -18.06 -12.93
C HIS A 269 13.78 -16.59 -12.52
N ASN A 270 14.56 -15.75 -13.20
CA ASN A 270 14.55 -14.30 -12.99
C ASN A 270 13.49 -13.64 -13.88
N LEU A 271 12.38 -13.21 -13.28
CA LEU A 271 11.28 -12.52 -13.95
C LEU A 271 11.26 -11.01 -13.68
N ALA A 272 12.33 -10.45 -13.10
CA ALA A 272 12.41 -9.02 -12.83
C ALA A 272 12.23 -8.17 -14.10
N GLY A 273 11.30 -7.22 -14.05
CA GLY A 273 10.98 -6.32 -15.18
C GLY A 273 10.15 -6.96 -16.30
N THR A 274 9.67 -8.20 -16.14
CA THR A 274 8.88 -8.89 -17.17
C THR A 274 7.36 -8.75 -17.00
N THR A 275 6.90 -8.23 -15.86
CA THR A 275 5.49 -8.10 -15.51
C THR A 275 5.11 -6.66 -15.22
N ASN A 276 3.91 -6.23 -15.62
CA ASN A 276 3.23 -5.09 -14.99
C ASN A 276 2.59 -5.51 -13.65
N LEU A 277 1.95 -4.58 -12.92
CA LEU A 277 1.42 -4.90 -11.58
C LEU A 277 0.27 -5.91 -11.57
N ILE A 278 -0.56 -5.95 -12.61
CA ILE A 278 -1.69 -6.90 -12.65
C ILE A 278 -1.23 -8.30 -13.06
N GLN A 279 -0.22 -8.39 -13.92
CA GLN A 279 0.49 -9.64 -14.22
C GLN A 279 1.28 -10.14 -13.01
N LEU A 280 1.87 -9.24 -12.22
CA LEU A 280 2.51 -9.57 -10.96
C LEU A 280 1.50 -10.17 -9.96
N ALA A 281 0.31 -9.59 -9.85
CA ALA A 281 -0.77 -10.14 -9.03
C ALA A 281 -1.18 -11.55 -9.50
N ALA A 282 -1.32 -11.77 -10.80
CA ALA A 282 -1.61 -13.08 -11.37
C ALA A 282 -0.53 -14.13 -11.03
N LYS A 283 0.75 -13.76 -11.13
CA LYS A 283 1.89 -14.61 -10.73
C LYS A 283 1.88 -14.93 -9.23
N ILE A 284 1.73 -13.90 -8.39
CA ILE A 284 1.70 -14.05 -6.93
C ILE A 284 0.56 -14.96 -6.49
N ALA A 285 -0.62 -14.87 -7.12
CA ALA A 285 -1.75 -15.74 -6.84
C ALA A 285 -1.46 -17.24 -7.14
N GLY A 286 -0.49 -17.52 -8.01
CA GLY A 286 -0.07 -18.89 -8.34
C GLY A 286 1.09 -19.42 -7.50
N PHE A 287 1.68 -18.62 -6.61
CA PHE A 287 2.76 -19.10 -5.74
C PHE A 287 2.20 -19.89 -4.56
N THR A 288 2.86 -20.99 -4.22
CA THR A 288 2.61 -21.74 -2.98
C THR A 288 3.04 -20.92 -1.76
N CYS A 289 4.10 -20.12 -1.92
CA CYS A 289 4.60 -19.21 -0.90
C CYS A 289 5.38 -18.06 -1.56
N LEU A 290 5.27 -16.84 -1.01
CA LEU A 290 6.10 -15.69 -1.37
C LEU A 290 7.02 -15.29 -0.21
N VAL A 291 8.34 -15.29 -0.45
CA VAL A 291 9.34 -14.72 0.45
C VAL A 291 9.60 -13.27 0.07
N VAL A 292 9.38 -12.34 0.99
CA VAL A 292 9.35 -10.91 0.66
C VAL A 292 9.58 -10.02 1.88
N GLY A 293 10.28 -8.89 1.71
CA GLY A 293 10.37 -7.86 2.74
C GLY A 293 9.12 -6.96 2.80
N ASP A 294 9.08 -6.01 3.75
CA ASP A 294 8.04 -4.97 3.85
C ASP A 294 8.02 -4.02 2.62
N THR A 295 7.37 -4.48 1.56
CA THR A 295 7.36 -3.89 0.22
C THR A 295 6.02 -4.11 -0.47
N GLY A 296 5.79 -3.45 -1.61
CA GLY A 296 4.54 -3.55 -2.35
C GLY A 296 4.04 -4.99 -2.62
N PRO A 297 4.90 -5.91 -3.12
CA PRO A 297 4.49 -7.29 -3.41
C PRO A 297 3.97 -8.08 -2.20
N LEU A 298 4.44 -7.78 -0.98
CA LEU A 298 3.89 -8.37 0.25
C LEU A 298 2.39 -8.08 0.36
N HIS A 299 2.00 -6.81 0.25
CA HIS A 299 0.58 -6.45 0.40
C HIS A 299 -0.29 -7.00 -0.74
N ILE A 300 0.27 -7.15 -1.95
CA ILE A 300 -0.42 -7.87 -3.04
C ILE A 300 -0.67 -9.32 -2.63
N ALA A 301 0.34 -10.04 -2.12
CA ALA A 301 0.18 -11.43 -1.69
C ALA A 301 -0.87 -11.57 -0.58
N VAL A 302 -0.88 -10.67 0.41
CA VAL A 302 -1.89 -10.67 1.48
C VAL A 302 -3.29 -10.42 0.92
N ALA A 303 -3.46 -9.45 0.01
CA ALA A 303 -4.75 -9.18 -0.64
C ALA A 303 -5.25 -10.36 -1.49
N LEU A 304 -4.34 -11.22 -1.95
CA LEU A 304 -4.63 -12.41 -2.74
C LEU A 304 -4.74 -13.69 -1.89
N LYS A 305 -4.48 -13.60 -0.58
CA LYS A 305 -4.40 -14.74 0.33
C LYS A 305 -3.33 -15.76 -0.08
N THR A 306 -2.30 -15.31 -0.77
CA THR A 306 -1.09 -16.10 -1.05
C THR A 306 -0.27 -16.18 0.23
N PRO A 307 0.13 -17.38 0.70
CA PRO A 307 0.99 -17.54 1.87
C PRO A 307 2.30 -16.75 1.74
N THR A 308 2.76 -16.15 2.83
CA THR A 308 3.99 -15.33 2.80
C THR A 308 4.94 -15.64 3.93
N VAL A 309 6.24 -15.59 3.63
CA VAL A 309 7.30 -15.42 4.63
C VAL A 309 7.79 -13.98 4.52
N GLY A 310 7.26 -13.14 5.40
CA GLY A 310 7.56 -11.71 5.48
C GLY A 310 8.81 -11.45 6.31
N LEU A 311 9.77 -10.72 5.76
CA LEU A 311 11.04 -10.39 6.41
C LEU A 311 11.07 -8.91 6.84
N TYR A 312 11.20 -8.65 8.15
CA TYR A 312 11.10 -7.31 8.72
C TYR A 312 12.38 -6.92 9.45
N GLY A 313 12.89 -5.71 9.14
CA GLY A 313 14.10 -5.20 9.77
C GLY A 313 13.93 -4.70 11.21
N GLY A 314 12.72 -4.78 11.78
CA GLY A 314 12.45 -4.34 13.15
C GLY A 314 10.96 -4.24 13.46
N GLN A 315 10.61 -4.18 14.76
CA GLN A 315 9.23 -4.24 15.23
C GLN A 315 8.37 -3.08 14.71
N MET A 316 8.94 -1.88 14.55
CA MET A 316 8.20 -0.71 14.06
C MET A 316 7.60 -0.90 12.65
N TYR A 317 8.22 -1.74 11.81
CA TYR A 317 7.71 -2.06 10.48
C TYR A 317 6.55 -3.06 10.57
N VAL A 318 6.62 -4.00 11.51
CA VAL A 318 5.56 -4.96 11.78
C VAL A 318 4.30 -4.23 12.25
N ASP A 319 4.45 -3.36 13.25
CA ASP A 319 3.33 -2.61 13.84
C ASP A 319 2.61 -1.76 12.80
N GLY A 320 3.35 -1.24 11.81
CA GLY A 320 2.81 -0.35 10.79
C GLY A 320 2.07 -1.06 9.66
N ALA A 321 2.57 -2.21 9.17
CA ALA A 321 2.14 -2.73 7.88
C ALA A 321 2.12 -4.27 7.75
N ALA A 322 2.37 -5.04 8.82
CA ALA A 322 2.31 -6.49 8.76
C ALA A 322 0.90 -7.02 8.43
N PRO A 323 0.79 -8.24 7.84
CA PRO A 323 -0.50 -8.85 7.52
C PRO A 323 -1.43 -8.91 8.73
N MET A 324 -2.60 -8.28 8.63
CA MET A 324 -3.65 -8.34 9.66
C MET A 324 -4.76 -9.34 9.37
N GLN A 325 -4.97 -9.66 8.09
CA GLN A 325 -5.93 -10.66 7.65
C GLN A 325 -5.24 -12.02 7.53
N ASP A 326 -6.02 -13.09 7.65
CA ASP A 326 -5.59 -14.45 7.35
C ASP A 326 -4.24 -14.82 8.01
N SER A 327 -4.06 -14.43 9.29
CA SER A 327 -2.75 -14.49 9.97
C SER A 327 -2.11 -15.88 10.00
N ALA A 328 -2.91 -16.94 9.88
CA ALA A 328 -2.42 -18.32 9.76
C ALA A 328 -1.65 -18.60 8.45
N LEU A 329 -1.84 -17.78 7.41
CA LEU A 329 -1.13 -17.92 6.12
C LEU A 329 0.22 -17.19 6.10
N HIS A 330 0.46 -16.29 7.05
CA HIS A 330 1.54 -15.32 6.96
C HIS A 330 2.53 -15.47 8.11
N HIS A 331 3.73 -15.94 7.78
CA HIS A 331 4.86 -15.97 8.70
C HIS A 331 5.52 -14.58 8.72
N VAL A 332 5.65 -14.00 9.91
CA VAL A 332 6.29 -12.70 10.14
C VAL A 332 7.61 -12.95 10.87
N LEU A 333 8.73 -12.81 10.16
CA LEU A 333 10.07 -12.95 10.71
C LEU A 333 10.67 -11.56 10.92
N VAL A 334 11.08 -11.28 12.14
CA VAL A 334 11.56 -9.96 12.57
C VAL A 334 13.01 -10.08 12.98
N SER A 335 13.83 -9.10 12.60
CA SER A 335 15.18 -8.95 13.16
C SER A 335 15.10 -8.83 14.69
N ASP A 336 15.97 -9.55 15.39
CA ASP A 336 16.17 -9.43 16.84
C ASP A 336 17.05 -8.21 17.21
N ASP A 337 17.68 -7.56 16.22
CA ASP A 337 18.45 -6.33 16.37
C ASP A 337 18.08 -5.31 15.28
N ASP A 338 17.39 -4.25 15.69
CA ASP A 338 16.97 -3.16 14.80
C ASP A 338 18.16 -2.42 14.15
N ASN A 339 19.36 -2.45 14.76
CA ASN A 339 20.55 -1.76 14.23
C ASN A 339 21.19 -2.54 13.07
N VAL A 340 21.09 -3.86 13.09
CA VAL A 340 21.58 -4.76 12.03
C VAL A 340 20.50 -4.98 10.97
N GLY A 341 19.24 -4.84 11.37
CA GLY A 341 18.07 -4.89 10.50
C GLY A 341 17.86 -6.28 9.89
N ILE A 342 17.20 -6.30 8.73
CA ILE A 342 16.74 -7.53 8.08
C ILE A 342 17.84 -8.57 7.87
N SER A 343 19.10 -8.13 7.71
CA SER A 343 20.26 -8.99 7.51
C SER A 343 20.51 -9.97 8.67
N ARG A 344 19.99 -9.69 9.85
CA ARG A 344 20.15 -10.54 11.04
C ARG A 344 19.25 -11.77 11.03
N ILE A 345 18.13 -11.74 10.30
CA ILE A 345 17.21 -12.88 10.19
C ILE A 345 17.96 -14.11 9.67
N ASP A 346 17.81 -15.23 10.38
CA ASP A 346 18.56 -16.45 10.11
C ASP A 346 17.98 -17.27 8.97
N VAL A 347 18.88 -17.89 8.20
CA VAL A 347 18.55 -18.76 7.06
C VAL A 347 17.67 -19.93 7.50
N ALA A 348 17.93 -20.48 8.68
CA ALA A 348 17.17 -21.61 9.23
C ALA A 348 15.70 -21.25 9.50
N ASP A 349 15.44 -20.05 10.02
CA ASP A 349 14.08 -19.59 10.31
C ASP A 349 13.29 -19.35 9.02
N VAL A 350 13.92 -18.70 8.03
CA VAL A 350 13.33 -18.49 6.70
C VAL A 350 13.02 -19.84 6.04
N TYR A 351 13.99 -20.76 6.04
CA TYR A 351 13.82 -22.10 5.48
C TYR A 351 12.70 -22.89 6.18
N SER A 352 12.63 -22.84 7.51
CA SER A 352 11.58 -23.50 8.30
C SER A 352 10.19 -22.94 7.96
N ALA A 353 10.05 -21.62 7.90
CA ALA A 353 8.80 -20.96 7.56
C ALA A 353 8.33 -21.30 6.13
N ILE A 354 9.24 -21.35 5.15
CA ILE A 354 8.88 -21.74 3.77
C ILE A 354 8.37 -23.19 3.74
N ASN A 355 9.02 -24.11 4.44
CA ASN A 355 8.55 -25.51 4.51
C ASN A 355 7.19 -25.64 5.18
N GLN A 356 6.87 -24.81 6.16
CA GLN A 356 5.53 -24.75 6.76
C GLN A 356 4.48 -24.32 5.73
N CYS A 357 4.77 -23.30 4.91
CA CYS A 357 3.90 -22.91 3.80
C CYS A 357 3.71 -24.03 2.77
N LEU A 358 4.79 -24.70 2.38
CA LEU A 358 4.76 -25.81 1.42
C LEU A 358 3.93 -27.00 1.94
N ALA A 359 4.10 -27.36 3.21
CA ALA A 359 3.37 -28.46 3.84
C ALA A 359 1.86 -28.16 3.98
N ALA A 360 1.50 -26.90 4.23
CA ALA A 360 0.10 -26.48 4.37
C ALA A 360 -0.65 -26.37 3.03
N ASN A 361 0.07 -26.25 1.90
CA ASN A 361 -0.52 -25.96 0.58
C ASN A 361 0.11 -26.84 -0.53
N PRO A 362 -0.14 -28.17 -0.53
CA PRO A 362 0.32 -29.03 -1.61
C PRO A 362 -0.39 -28.64 -2.93
N VAL A 363 0.38 -28.61 -4.03
CA VAL A 363 -0.12 -28.34 -5.39
C VAL A 363 -0.94 -29.51 -5.93
#